data_AF-A0A843XQL9-F1
#
_entry.id   AF-A0A843XQL9-F1
#
_cell.length_a   1.000
_cell.length_b   1.000
_cell.length_c   1.000
_cell.angle_alpha   90.00
_cell.angle_beta   90.00
_cell.angle_gamma   90.00
#
_symmetry.space_group_name_H-M   'P 1'
#
loop_
_entity.id
_entity.type
_entity.pdbx_description
1 polymer ?
#
loop_
_entity_poly.entity_id
_entity_poly.type
_entity_poly.pdbx_seq_one_letter_code
_entity_poly.pdbx_strand_id
1 'polypeptide(L)'
;MGKRDGCKRGGTHESRIVNGDVSKEEEEEHKRKQAEEEQKKKREEEEQKRKDAEKRKEGEEEHKRKEVEEEQKRKRKENKRKRRHIFPSSLSRRVTAGTRKRRQPEIYTVDISRKYMKGKDIDSANWSLRYPDPCPQQGSGDNCTIFTCKYMECLARRDTQGFPFSQDDIPTVRARFALHFIKAYFNT
;
A
#
# COMPACT_ATOMS: atom_id res chain seq x y z
N MET A 1 -31.60 58.07 35.43
CA MET A 1 -30.80 58.11 36.67
C MET A 1 -29.42 57.57 36.30
N GLY A 2 -28.28 58.26 36.44
CA GLY A 2 -27.98 59.49 37.16
C GLY A 2 -26.77 60.24 36.56
N LYS A 3 -26.64 61.48 37.05
CA LYS A 3 -25.64 62.51 36.75
C LYS A 3 -24.27 62.16 37.35
N ARG A 4 -23.17 62.68 36.77
CA ARG A 4 -22.32 63.68 37.43
C ARG A 4 -21.18 64.22 36.56
N ASP A 5 -21.12 65.55 36.58
CA ASP A 5 -20.10 66.45 36.05
C ASP A 5 -18.76 66.32 36.79
N GLY A 6 -17.66 66.65 36.10
CA GLY A 6 -16.31 66.62 36.66
C GLY A 6 -15.31 67.48 35.90
N CYS A 7 -15.54 68.79 35.88
CA CYS A 7 -14.59 69.81 35.44
C CYS A 7 -13.39 69.88 36.40
N LYS A 8 -12.15 69.74 35.90
CA LYS A 8 -10.93 70.13 36.62
C LYS A 8 -9.95 70.88 35.71
N ARG A 9 -9.36 71.89 36.35
CA ARG A 9 -8.74 73.10 35.82
C ARG A 9 -7.29 72.87 35.39
N GLY A 10 -6.94 73.60 34.33
CA GLY A 10 -5.73 74.42 34.15
C GLY A 10 -4.49 74.11 35.01
N GLY A 11 -3.44 73.70 34.31
CA GLY A 11 -2.06 73.78 34.75
C GLY A 11 -1.16 74.00 33.53
N THR A 12 -1.01 75.25 33.10
CA THR A 12 -0.02 75.65 32.08
C THR A 12 1.35 75.67 32.73
N HIS A 13 2.09 74.57 32.60
CA HIS A 13 3.53 74.56 32.86
C HIS A 13 4.24 75.04 31.59
N GLU A 14 4.82 76.24 31.65
CA GLU A 14 5.83 76.69 30.68
C GLU A 14 7.05 75.78 30.80
N SER A 15 7.11 74.77 29.93
CA SER A 15 8.33 74.01 29.68
C SER A 15 9.21 74.82 28.73
N ARG A 16 10.22 75.45 29.34
CA ARG A 16 11.39 76.06 28.70
C ARG A 16 11.94 75.15 27.60
N ILE A 17 11.76 75.54 26.35
CA ILE A 17 12.33 74.86 25.19
C ILE A 17 13.83 75.17 25.18
N VAL A 18 14.62 74.22 25.67
CA VAL A 18 16.05 74.16 25.38
C VAL A 18 16.15 73.51 24.01
N ASN A 19 16.30 74.33 22.97
CA ASN A 19 16.74 73.84 21.66
C ASN A 19 18.20 73.40 21.82
N GLY A 20 18.38 72.15 22.25
CA GLY A 20 19.66 71.46 22.17
C GLY A 20 19.84 71.05 20.72
N ASP A 21 20.91 71.54 20.10
CA ASP A 21 21.41 71.01 18.84
C ASP A 21 21.61 69.50 19.02
N VAL A 22 20.68 68.72 18.47
CA VAL A 22 20.77 67.26 18.36
C VAL A 22 22.09 66.98 17.67
N SER A 23 23.01 66.37 18.43
CA SER A 23 24.35 66.08 17.94
C SER A 23 24.23 65.11 16.76
N LYS A 24 25.04 65.30 15.72
CA LYS A 24 25.05 64.43 14.52
C LYS A 24 25.18 62.93 14.85
N GLU A 25 25.67 62.59 16.03
CA GLU A 25 25.77 61.22 16.54
C GLU A 25 24.40 60.59 16.82
N GLU A 26 23.44 61.32 17.39
CA GLU A 26 22.09 60.80 17.68
C GLU A 26 21.31 60.49 16.39
N GLU A 27 21.52 61.30 15.34
CA GLU A 27 20.91 61.08 14.03
C GLU A 27 21.49 59.85 13.32
N GLU A 28 22.80 59.60 13.47
CA GLU A 28 23.43 58.38 12.95
C GLU A 28 22.97 57.13 13.69
N GLU A 29 22.82 57.19 15.01
CA GLU A 29 22.33 56.08 15.82
C GLU A 29 20.88 55.71 15.46
N HIS A 30 20.02 56.70 15.24
CA HIS A 30 18.66 56.49 14.79
C HIS A 30 18.59 55.82 13.41
N LYS A 31 19.44 56.24 12.45
CA LYS A 31 19.54 55.60 11.13
C LYS A 31 20.02 54.15 11.23
N ARG A 32 20.97 53.84 12.13
CA ARG A 32 21.42 52.46 12.36
C ARG A 32 20.31 51.58 12.94
N LYS A 33 19.56 52.08 13.93
CA LYS A 33 18.42 51.36 14.52
C LYS A 33 17.31 51.07 13.50
N GLN A 34 17.00 52.05 12.64
CA GLN A 34 16.02 51.85 11.57
C GLN A 34 16.48 50.80 10.54
N ALA A 35 17.77 50.83 10.15
CA ALA A 35 18.33 49.85 9.23
C ALA A 35 18.33 48.43 9.84
N GLU A 36 18.62 48.30 11.13
CA GLU A 36 18.59 47.02 11.85
C GLU A 36 17.16 46.46 11.97
N GLU A 37 16.18 47.31 12.27
CA GLU A 37 14.77 46.94 12.33
C GLU A 37 14.23 46.50 10.96
N GLU A 38 14.62 47.19 9.88
CA GLU A 38 14.26 46.80 8.51
C GLU A 38 14.90 45.45 8.13
N GLN A 39 16.16 45.22 8.49
CA GLN A 39 16.82 43.93 8.28
C GLN A 39 16.14 42.80 9.07
N LYS A 40 15.76 43.05 10.32
CA LYS A 40 15.05 42.08 11.16
C LYS A 40 13.71 41.71 10.53
N LYS A 41 12.94 42.71 10.07
CA LYS A 41 11.65 42.49 9.41
C LYS A 41 11.79 41.69 8.11
N LYS A 42 12.82 41.95 7.30
CA LYS A 42 13.12 41.16 6.09
C LYS A 42 13.45 39.69 6.42
N ARG A 43 14.22 39.44 7.48
CA ARG A 43 14.54 38.07 7.93
C ARG A 43 13.29 37.31 8.40
N GLU A 44 12.44 37.97 9.19
CA GLU A 44 11.18 37.38 9.66
C GLU A 44 10.23 37.05 8.50
N GLU A 45 10.12 37.93 7.49
CA GLU A 45 9.30 37.68 6.30
C GLU A 45 9.83 36.51 5.45
N GLU A 46 11.15 36.41 5.30
CA GLU A 46 11.76 35.29 4.56
C GLU A 46 11.59 33.96 5.30
N GLU A 47 11.74 33.95 6.63
CA GLU A 47 11.51 32.77 7.46
C GLU A 47 10.05 32.30 7.37
N GLN A 48 9.10 33.23 7.39
CA GLN A 48 7.68 32.91 7.22
C GLN A 48 7.40 32.29 5.85
N LYS A 49 7.95 32.86 4.77
CA LYS A 49 7.83 32.30 3.42
C LYS A 49 8.40 30.89 3.32
N ARG A 50 9.51 30.59 4.02
CA ARG A 50 10.10 29.24 4.07
C ARG A 50 9.17 28.25 4.78
N LYS A 51 8.62 28.62 5.93
CA LYS A 51 7.67 27.78 6.69
C LYS A 51 6.40 27.48 5.88
N ASP A 52 5.88 28.46 5.16
CA ASP A 52 4.69 28.26 4.32
C ASP A 52 4.98 27.38 3.09
N ALA A 53 6.18 27.49 2.50
CA ALA A 53 6.61 26.62 1.42
C ALA A 53 6.81 25.17 1.88
N GLU A 54 7.34 24.96 3.09
CA GLU A 54 7.53 23.62 3.67
C GLU A 54 6.18 22.94 3.96
N LYS A 55 5.23 23.65 4.58
CA LYS A 55 3.87 23.13 4.80
C LYS A 55 3.15 22.74 3.50
N ARG A 56 3.36 23.49 2.42
CA ARG A 56 2.81 23.15 1.11
C ARG A 56 3.39 21.85 0.55
N LYS A 57 4.70 21.65 0.69
CA LYS A 57 5.37 20.40 0.27
C LYS A 57 4.89 19.20 1.07
N GLU A 58 4.76 19.34 2.39
CA GLU A 58 4.22 18.28 3.26
C GLU A 58 2.80 17.90 2.87
N GLY A 59 1.93 18.88 2.59
CA GLY A 59 0.56 18.63 2.13
C GLY A 59 0.49 17.89 0.79
N GLU A 60 1.37 18.24 -0.17
CA GLU A 60 1.46 17.53 -1.46
C GLU A 60 1.94 16.08 -1.30
N GLU A 61 2.92 15.83 -0.43
CA GLU A 61 3.39 14.46 -0.16
C GLU A 61 2.32 13.62 0.52
N GLU A 62 1.58 14.18 1.48
CA GLU A 62 0.49 13.48 2.15
C GLU A 62 -0.64 13.13 1.16
N HIS A 63 -0.98 14.04 0.25
CA HIS A 63 -1.96 13.78 -0.81
C HIS A 63 -1.51 12.62 -1.71
N LYS A 64 -0.26 12.63 -2.18
CA LYS A 64 0.31 11.55 -3.00
C LYS A 64 0.30 10.20 -2.26
N ARG A 65 0.59 10.19 -0.97
CA ARG A 65 0.53 8.95 -0.15
C ARG A 65 -0.89 8.40 -0.08
N LYS A 66 -1.90 9.26 0.12
CA LYS A 66 -3.32 8.86 0.16
C LYS A 66 -3.79 8.30 -1.18
N GLU A 67 -3.40 8.90 -2.30
CA GLU A 67 -3.73 8.39 -3.64
C GLU A 67 -3.15 7.01 -3.91
N VAL A 68 -1.87 6.79 -3.57
CA VAL A 68 -1.22 5.48 -3.73
C VAL A 68 -1.91 4.42 -2.86
N GLU A 69 -2.28 4.75 -1.63
CA GLU A 69 -2.98 3.84 -0.73
C GLU A 69 -4.38 3.46 -1.27
N GLU A 70 -5.14 4.43 -1.78
CA GLU A 70 -6.44 4.19 -2.41
C GLU A 70 -6.31 3.31 -3.66
N GLU A 71 -5.32 3.56 -4.52
CA GLU A 71 -5.08 2.74 -5.71
C GLU A 71 -4.74 1.29 -5.33
N GLN A 72 -3.89 1.09 -4.32
CA GLN A 72 -3.60 -0.24 -3.79
C GLN A 72 -4.86 -0.93 -3.24
N LYS A 73 -5.73 -0.20 -2.52
CA LYS A 73 -7.02 -0.72 -2.05
C LYS A 73 -7.93 -1.12 -3.22
N ARG A 74 -7.97 -0.34 -4.31
CA ARG A 74 -8.72 -0.67 -5.54
C ARG A 74 -8.20 -1.95 -6.19
N LYS A 75 -6.88 -2.06 -6.40
CA LYS A 75 -6.22 -3.28 -6.94
C LYS A 75 -6.50 -4.52 -6.08
N ARG A 76 -6.45 -4.40 -4.74
CA ARG A 76 -6.79 -5.49 -3.81
C ARG A 76 -8.26 -5.91 -3.93
N LYS A 77 -9.19 -4.95 -4.04
CA LYS A 77 -10.62 -5.25 -4.24
C LYS A 77 -10.88 -5.93 -5.58
N GLU A 78 -10.22 -5.49 -6.65
CA GLU A 78 -10.33 -6.11 -7.97
C GLU A 78 -9.78 -7.54 -8.00
N ASN A 79 -8.59 -7.78 -7.42
CA ASN A 79 -8.04 -9.12 -7.28
C ASN A 79 -8.93 -10.02 -6.43
N LYS A 80 -9.58 -9.48 -5.39
CA LYS A 80 -10.55 -10.23 -4.58
C LYS A 80 -11.81 -10.63 -5.37
N ARG A 81 -12.19 -9.87 -6.41
CA ARG A 81 -13.30 -10.22 -7.32
C ARG A 81 -12.93 -11.32 -8.33
N LYS A 82 -11.64 -11.46 -8.68
CA LYS A 82 -11.14 -12.47 -9.63
C LYS A 82 -10.62 -13.72 -8.91
N ARG A 83 -11.43 -14.34 -8.03
CA ARG A 83 -11.07 -15.62 -7.41
C ARG A 83 -11.12 -16.73 -8.46
N ARG A 84 -9.97 -17.27 -8.82
CA ARG A 84 -9.82 -18.33 -9.82
C ARG A 84 -9.33 -19.60 -9.13
N HIS A 85 -10.02 -20.71 -9.37
CA HIS A 85 -9.55 -22.03 -9.01
C HIS A 85 -8.93 -22.66 -10.26
N ILE A 86 -7.67 -23.05 -10.16
CA ILE A 86 -6.94 -23.74 -11.22
C ILE A 86 -6.87 -25.21 -10.79
N PHE A 87 -7.41 -26.10 -11.62
CA PHE A 87 -7.36 -27.55 -11.39
C PHE A 87 -6.48 -28.20 -12.46
N PRO A 88 -5.17 -28.31 -12.22
CA PRO A 88 -4.31 -29.02 -13.14
C PRO A 88 -4.51 -30.53 -12.98
N SER A 89 -4.66 -31.24 -14.10
CA SER A 89 -4.79 -32.70 -14.11
C SER A 89 -3.80 -33.29 -15.10
N SER A 90 -2.99 -34.24 -14.62
CA SER A 90 -2.00 -34.94 -15.44
C SER A 90 -2.62 -36.02 -16.33
N LEU A 91 -3.90 -36.37 -16.11
CA LEU A 91 -4.65 -37.27 -16.97
C LEU A 91 -5.71 -36.47 -17.71
N SER A 92 -5.69 -36.52 -19.05
CA SER A 92 -6.67 -35.85 -19.90
C SER A 92 -7.99 -36.64 -19.88
N ARG A 93 -8.62 -36.76 -18.71
CA ARG A 93 -10.04 -37.08 -18.66
C ARG A 93 -10.77 -35.78 -18.95
N ARG A 94 -10.96 -35.51 -20.25
CA ARG A 94 -12.12 -34.72 -20.69
C ARG A 94 -13.33 -35.42 -20.07
N VAL A 95 -13.89 -34.82 -19.02
CA VAL A 95 -15.18 -35.25 -18.49
C VAL A 95 -16.19 -34.89 -19.57
N THR A 96 -16.47 -35.83 -20.47
CA THR A 96 -17.52 -35.69 -21.46
C THR A 96 -18.83 -35.48 -20.70
N ALA A 97 -19.60 -34.49 -21.13
CA ALA A 97 -20.78 -33.95 -20.46
C ALA A 97 -21.92 -34.96 -20.17
N GLY A 98 -21.76 -36.25 -20.50
CA GLY A 98 -22.78 -37.29 -20.37
C GLY A 98 -22.65 -38.21 -19.15
N THR A 99 -21.57 -38.16 -18.35
CA THR A 99 -21.42 -39.09 -17.21
C THR A 99 -21.34 -38.39 -15.86
N ARG A 100 -22.47 -38.46 -15.15
CA ARG A 100 -22.70 -38.14 -13.73
C ARG A 100 -22.52 -36.67 -13.34
N LYS A 101 -23.59 -36.13 -12.73
CA LYS A 101 -23.57 -35.08 -11.71
C LYS A 101 -22.63 -35.48 -10.55
N ARG A 102 -21.32 -35.59 -10.76
CA ARG A 102 -20.36 -35.57 -9.67
C ARG A 102 -20.26 -34.11 -9.25
N ARG A 103 -20.90 -33.79 -8.12
CA ARG A 103 -20.72 -32.51 -7.44
C ARG A 103 -19.22 -32.25 -7.35
N GLN A 104 -18.76 -31.11 -7.87
CA GLN A 104 -17.36 -30.69 -7.87
C GLN A 104 -16.83 -30.78 -6.42
N PRO A 105 -15.85 -31.67 -6.12
CA PRO A 105 -15.43 -31.92 -4.75
C PRO A 105 -14.81 -30.69 -4.07
N GLU A 106 -14.28 -29.74 -4.83
CA GLU A 106 -13.59 -28.54 -4.31
C GLU A 106 -14.53 -27.46 -3.78
N ILE A 107 -15.65 -27.20 -4.46
CA ILE A 107 -16.66 -26.25 -3.94
C ILE A 107 -17.21 -26.82 -2.62
N TYR A 108 -17.38 -28.14 -2.56
CA TYR A 108 -17.90 -28.82 -1.39
C TYR A 108 -16.96 -28.75 -0.18
N THR A 109 -15.65 -28.96 -0.34
CA THR A 109 -14.71 -28.97 0.80
C THR A 109 -14.46 -27.59 1.40
N VAL A 110 -14.32 -26.55 0.56
CA VAL A 110 -14.09 -25.18 1.06
C VAL A 110 -15.36 -24.63 1.72
N ASP A 111 -16.54 -24.92 1.14
CA ASP A 111 -17.83 -24.49 1.69
C ASP A 111 -18.12 -25.18 3.03
N ILE A 112 -17.84 -26.48 3.15
CA ILE A 112 -17.88 -27.22 4.42
C ILE A 112 -16.97 -26.58 5.46
N SER A 113 -15.66 -26.45 5.16
CA SER A 113 -14.68 -25.96 6.14
C SER A 113 -15.07 -24.57 6.69
N ARG A 114 -15.57 -23.67 5.84
CA ARG A 114 -15.96 -22.33 6.26
C ARG A 114 -17.31 -22.29 6.99
N LYS A 115 -18.27 -23.13 6.60
CA LYS A 115 -19.55 -23.27 7.31
C LYS A 115 -19.31 -23.75 8.74
N TYR A 116 -18.42 -24.73 8.92
CA TYR A 116 -18.05 -25.25 10.23
C TYR A 116 -17.17 -24.27 11.04
N MET A 117 -16.24 -23.55 10.42
CA MET A 117 -15.32 -22.66 11.17
C MET A 117 -15.81 -21.22 11.35
N LYS A 118 -16.68 -20.71 10.47
CA LYS A 118 -17.05 -19.29 10.42
C LYS A 118 -18.55 -19.05 10.29
N GLY A 119 -19.38 -20.10 10.25
CA GLY A 119 -20.85 -19.99 10.24
C GLY A 119 -21.43 -19.24 9.04
N LYS A 120 -20.67 -19.10 7.94
CA LYS A 120 -21.09 -18.34 6.76
C LYS A 120 -20.87 -19.18 5.51
N ASP A 121 -21.91 -19.29 4.69
CA ASP A 121 -21.84 -19.97 3.40
C ASP A 121 -20.86 -19.23 2.46
N ILE A 122 -20.26 -19.98 1.53
CA ILE A 122 -19.38 -19.42 0.52
C ILE A 122 -20.19 -18.94 -0.68
N ASP A 123 -20.15 -17.63 -0.93
CA ASP A 123 -20.52 -17.09 -2.24
C ASP A 123 -19.48 -17.53 -3.28
N SER A 124 -19.85 -18.59 -4.01
CA SER A 124 -19.11 -19.17 -5.12
C SER A 124 -19.64 -18.70 -6.49
N ALA A 125 -20.63 -17.79 -6.53
CA ALA A 125 -21.27 -17.35 -7.78
C ALA A 125 -20.27 -16.71 -8.76
N ASN A 126 -19.22 -16.07 -8.23
CA ASN A 126 -18.17 -15.43 -9.03
C ASN A 126 -16.92 -16.29 -9.22
N TRP A 127 -16.95 -17.57 -8.81
CA TRP A 127 -15.79 -18.45 -8.92
C TRP A 127 -15.80 -19.13 -10.28
N SER A 128 -14.72 -18.97 -11.04
CA SER A 128 -14.55 -19.66 -12.31
C SER A 128 -13.58 -20.83 -12.14
N LEU A 129 -13.99 -22.02 -12.57
CA LEU A 129 -13.10 -23.16 -12.74
C LEU A 129 -12.33 -22.98 -14.04
N ARG A 130 -10.99 -23.05 -13.98
CA ARG A 130 -10.15 -23.09 -15.18
C ARG A 130 -9.32 -24.36 -15.22
N TYR A 131 -9.39 -25.02 -16.38
CA TYR A 131 -8.41 -26.01 -16.79
C TYR A 131 -7.33 -25.26 -17.57
N PRO A 132 -6.09 -25.23 -17.08
CA PRO A 132 -4.98 -24.59 -17.80
C PRO A 132 -4.72 -25.34 -19.11
N ASP A 133 -4.43 -24.61 -20.18
CA ASP A 133 -4.10 -25.13 -21.51
C ASP A 133 -2.94 -24.31 -22.08
N PRO A 134 -1.80 -24.91 -22.46
CA PRO A 134 -1.46 -26.34 -22.37
C PRO A 134 -1.20 -26.80 -20.92
N CYS A 135 -1.73 -27.98 -20.56
CA CYS A 135 -1.41 -28.66 -19.30
C CYS A 135 -0.61 -29.94 -19.61
N PRO A 136 0.63 -30.05 -19.11
CA PRO A 136 1.47 -31.24 -19.29
C PRO A 136 0.71 -32.51 -18.91
N GLN A 137 0.73 -33.54 -19.75
CA GLN A 137 0.01 -34.79 -19.51
C GLN A 137 1.01 -35.91 -19.22
N GLN A 138 0.63 -36.82 -18.32
CA GLN A 138 1.45 -37.98 -18.02
C GLN A 138 1.26 -39.05 -19.10
N GLY A 139 2.36 -39.67 -19.53
CA GLY A 139 2.33 -40.82 -20.44
C GLY A 139 1.98 -42.14 -19.75
N SER A 140 2.10 -42.22 -18.42
CA SER A 140 1.82 -43.41 -17.61
C SER A 140 1.16 -43.07 -16.27
N GLY A 141 0.45 -44.04 -15.68
CA GLY A 141 -0.29 -43.88 -14.41
C GLY A 141 0.59 -43.57 -13.18
N ASP A 142 1.85 -43.99 -13.22
CA ASP A 142 2.73 -44.03 -12.05
C ASP A 142 3.29 -42.66 -11.65
N ASN A 143 3.20 -41.68 -12.57
CA ASN A 143 3.80 -40.37 -12.38
C ASN A 143 2.82 -39.32 -11.80
N CYS A 144 1.58 -39.69 -11.48
CA CYS A 144 0.54 -38.73 -11.08
C CYS A 144 0.93 -37.90 -9.86
N THR A 145 1.56 -38.50 -8.87
CA THR A 145 2.06 -37.79 -7.68
C THR A 145 3.15 -36.79 -8.03
N ILE A 146 4.08 -37.14 -8.94
CA ILE A 146 5.17 -36.26 -9.34
C ILE A 146 4.65 -35.05 -10.13
N PHE A 147 3.73 -35.26 -11.07
CA PHE A 147 3.03 -34.17 -11.77
C PHE A 147 2.29 -33.27 -10.78
N THR A 148 1.57 -33.85 -9.81
CA THR A 148 0.82 -33.09 -8.80
C THR A 148 1.73 -32.19 -7.98
N CYS A 149 2.85 -32.73 -7.48
CA CYS A 149 3.86 -31.95 -6.77
C CYS A 149 4.42 -30.82 -7.66
N LYS A 150 4.68 -31.11 -8.93
CA LYS A 150 5.25 -30.12 -9.85
C LYS A 150 4.27 -29.00 -10.19
N TYR A 151 2.98 -29.32 -10.38
CA TYR A 151 1.95 -28.29 -10.54
C TYR A 151 1.86 -27.39 -9.31
N MET A 152 1.86 -27.98 -8.10
CA MET A 152 1.83 -27.20 -6.86
C MET A 152 3.05 -26.27 -6.74
N GLU A 153 4.24 -26.75 -7.13
CA GLU A 153 5.46 -25.95 -7.16
C GLU A 153 5.33 -24.72 -8.09
N CYS A 154 4.85 -24.93 -9.33
CA CYS A 154 4.64 -23.84 -10.30
C CYS A 154 3.55 -22.86 -9.84
N LEU A 155 2.45 -23.35 -9.28
CA LEU A 155 1.38 -22.51 -8.75
C LEU A 155 1.87 -21.68 -7.56
N ALA A 156 2.68 -22.27 -6.67
CA ALA A 156 3.25 -21.56 -5.53
C ALA A 156 4.21 -20.44 -5.97
N ARG A 157 4.96 -20.64 -7.06
CA ARG A 157 5.81 -19.61 -7.68
C ARG A 157 5.06 -18.55 -8.46
N ARG A 158 3.74 -18.73 -8.65
CA ARG A 158 2.90 -17.88 -9.50
C ARG A 158 3.41 -17.82 -10.94
N ASP A 159 3.83 -18.96 -11.47
CA ASP A 159 4.21 -19.07 -12.89
C ASP A 159 2.98 -18.73 -13.75
N THR A 160 2.98 -17.52 -14.32
CA THR A 160 1.83 -16.98 -15.06
C THR A 160 1.72 -17.51 -16.49
N GLN A 161 2.79 -18.10 -17.00
CA GLN A 161 2.89 -18.63 -18.36
C GLN A 161 2.47 -20.10 -18.49
N GLY A 162 1.96 -20.70 -17.41
CA GLY A 162 1.52 -22.10 -17.38
C GLY A 162 2.51 -23.00 -16.67
N PHE A 163 2.64 -24.24 -17.14
CA PHE A 163 3.46 -25.26 -16.51
C PHE A 163 4.67 -25.58 -17.40
N PRO A 164 5.86 -25.05 -17.10
CA PRO A 164 7.05 -25.19 -17.94
C PRO A 164 7.75 -26.54 -17.68
N PHE A 165 7.03 -27.64 -17.84
CA PHE A 165 7.59 -29.00 -17.77
C PHE A 165 6.80 -29.96 -18.65
N SER A 166 7.40 -31.08 -19.01
CA SER A 166 6.76 -32.15 -19.79
C SER A 166 6.93 -33.52 -19.12
N GLN A 167 6.41 -34.57 -19.77
CA GLN A 167 6.67 -35.96 -19.37
C GLN A 167 8.16 -36.31 -19.40
N ASP A 168 8.95 -35.68 -20.26
CA ASP A 168 10.39 -35.97 -20.42
C ASP A 168 11.21 -35.44 -19.24
N ASP A 169 10.70 -34.44 -18.52
CA ASP A 169 11.35 -33.88 -17.33
C ASP A 169 11.16 -34.77 -16.09
N ILE A 170 10.18 -35.67 -16.11
CA ILE A 170 9.72 -36.41 -14.92
C ILE A 170 10.82 -37.27 -14.29
N PRO A 171 11.69 -37.99 -15.03
CA PRO A 171 12.81 -38.70 -14.43
C PRO A 171 13.72 -37.78 -13.60
N THR A 172 14.06 -36.61 -14.14
CA THR A 172 14.90 -35.60 -13.47
C THR A 172 14.19 -34.99 -12.27
N VAL A 173 12.90 -34.65 -12.41
CA VAL A 173 12.08 -34.12 -11.31
C VAL A 173 11.98 -35.13 -10.16
N ARG A 174 11.80 -36.42 -10.47
CA ARG A 174 11.75 -37.50 -9.48
C ARG A 174 13.07 -37.62 -8.72
N ALA A 175 14.20 -37.59 -9.41
CA ALA A 175 15.53 -37.62 -8.78
C ALA A 175 15.74 -36.42 -7.86
N ARG A 176 15.29 -35.22 -8.27
CA ARG A 176 15.33 -34.02 -7.44
C ARG A 176 14.49 -34.16 -6.18
N PHE A 177 13.25 -34.65 -6.28
CA PHE A 177 12.40 -34.88 -5.10
C PHE A 177 13.04 -35.89 -4.13
N ALA A 178 13.56 -37.01 -4.65
CA ALA A 178 14.27 -37.98 -3.82
C ALA A 178 15.45 -37.34 -3.06
N LEU A 179 16.26 -36.53 -3.75
CA LEU A 179 17.36 -35.79 -3.12
C LEU A 179 16.86 -34.81 -2.04
N HIS A 180 15.76 -34.11 -2.28
CA HIS A 180 15.16 -33.23 -1.29
C HIS A 180 14.70 -34.00 -0.04
N PHE A 181 14.06 -35.15 -0.20
CA PHE A 181 13.64 -35.98 0.94
C PHE A 181 14.83 -36.52 1.73
N ILE A 182 15.87 -37.02 1.04
CA ILE A 182 17.11 -37.49 1.68
C ILE A 182 17.74 -36.35 2.49
N LYS A 183 17.92 -35.18 1.88
CA LYS A 183 18.48 -34.01 2.58
C LYS A 183 17.64 -33.58 3.77
N ALA A 184 16.31 -33.56 3.63
CA ALA A 184 15.42 -33.18 4.72
C ALA A 184 15.46 -34.21 5.86
N TYR A 185 15.61 -35.49 5.56
CA TYR A 185 15.66 -36.56 6.55
C TYR A 185 16.98 -36.61 7.33
N PHE A 186 18.11 -36.32 6.68
CA PHE A 186 19.44 -36.40 7.30
C PHE A 186 19.96 -35.07 7.88
N ASN A 187 19.30 -33.94 7.60
CA ASN A 187 19.66 -32.62 8.15
C ASN A 187 18.73 -32.15 9.28
N THR A 188 17.91 -33.05 9.82
CA THR A 188 17.12 -32.87 11.06
C THR A 188 17.73 -33.71 12.16
#